data_AF-A0A485MRR6-F1
#
_entry.id   AF-A0A485MRR6-F1
#
_cell.length_a   1.000
_cell.length_b   1.000
_cell.length_c   1.000
_cell.angle_alpha   90.00
_cell.angle_beta   90.00
_cell.angle_gamma   90.00
#
_symmetry.space_group_name_H-M   'P 1'
#
loop_
_entity.id
_entity.type
_entity.pdbx_description
1 polymer ?
#
loop_
_entity_poly.entity_id
_entity_poly.type
_entity_poly.pdbx_seq_one_letter_code
_entity_poly.pdbx_strand_id
1 'polypeptide(L)'
;MAAFRDMEEVSQGLLSLLGANRAEAQQREVTLTACFTQLTRELEELKETEASLERQEREVDEDTTVTIPSAVYVAQLYRQISKIEWDYECEPGMVKGIHHGPSVAQPVQLGSTQLSKKFISDYLWNLVDTDW
;
A
#
# COMPACT_ATOMS: atom_id res chain seq x y z
N MET A 1 21.89 46.62 68.60
CA MET A 1 22.17 45.18 68.36
C MET A 1 20.98 44.41 67.80
N ALA A 2 19.72 44.77 68.08
CA ALA A 2 18.53 44.09 67.51
C ALA A 2 18.36 44.33 65.99
N ALA A 3 18.40 45.59 65.53
CA ALA A 3 18.16 45.94 64.12
C ALA A 3 19.14 45.30 63.10
N PHE A 4 20.37 44.99 63.51
CA PHE A 4 21.34 44.29 62.65
C PHE A 4 20.98 42.80 62.49
N ARG A 5 20.45 42.19 63.56
CA ARG A 5 20.03 40.79 63.57
C ARG A 5 18.74 40.60 62.74
N ASP A 6 17.82 41.54 62.84
CA ASP A 6 16.59 41.54 62.02
C ASP A 6 16.91 41.69 60.52
N MET A 7 17.90 42.52 60.17
CA MET A 7 18.36 42.68 58.78
C MET A 7 19.05 41.43 58.22
N GLU A 8 19.78 40.71 59.07
CA GLU A 8 20.42 39.45 58.71
C GLU A 8 19.38 38.33 58.48
N GLU A 9 18.35 38.24 59.32
CA GLU A 9 17.24 37.29 59.13
C GLU A 9 16.45 37.58 57.84
N VAL A 10 16.18 38.86 57.53
CA VAL A 10 15.52 39.24 56.27
C VAL A 10 16.39 38.87 55.06
N SER A 11 17.71 39.10 55.13
CA SER A 11 18.65 38.73 54.06
C SER A 11 18.68 37.21 53.83
N GLN A 12 18.70 36.43 54.91
CA GLN A 12 18.65 34.95 54.84
C GLN A 12 17.31 34.46 54.27
N GLY A 13 16.19 35.08 54.65
CA GLY A 13 14.87 34.77 54.09
C GLY A 13 14.77 35.04 52.59
N LEU A 14 15.33 36.16 52.11
CA LEU A 14 15.36 36.49 50.68
C LEU A 14 16.26 35.54 49.89
N LEU A 15 17.40 35.14 50.44
CA LEU A 15 18.29 34.14 49.81
C LEU A 15 17.61 32.77 49.70
N SER A 16 16.86 32.36 50.73
CA SER A 16 16.09 31.12 50.71
C SER A 16 14.99 31.16 49.63
N LEU A 17 14.27 32.28 49.53
CA LEU A 17 13.20 32.47 48.54
C LEU A 17 13.73 32.51 47.10
N LEU A 18 14.87 33.16 46.87
CA LEU A 18 15.57 33.14 45.57
C LEU A 18 16.05 31.74 45.20
N GLY A 19 16.55 30.97 46.17
CA GLY A 19 16.95 29.58 45.98
C GLY A 19 15.78 28.68 45.58
N ALA A 20 14.64 28.81 46.27
CA ALA A 20 13.41 28.08 45.96
C ALA A 20 12.89 28.43 44.56
N ASN A 21 12.84 29.72 44.21
CA ASN A 21 12.38 30.16 42.89
C ASN A 21 13.29 29.65 41.76
N ARG A 22 14.61 29.64 41.98
CA ARG A 22 15.58 29.07 41.03
C ARG A 22 15.38 27.57 40.85
N ALA A 23 15.17 26.83 41.94
CA ALA A 23 14.92 25.39 41.88
C ALA A 23 13.62 25.08 41.13
N GLU A 24 12.55 25.84 41.36
CA GLU A 24 11.29 25.72 40.61
C GLU A 24 11.47 26.03 39.13
N ALA A 25 12.21 27.08 38.78
CA ALA A 25 12.51 27.43 37.40
C ALA A 25 13.30 26.32 36.69
N GLN A 26 14.32 25.76 37.36
CA GLN A 26 15.10 24.64 36.83
C GLN A 26 14.24 23.38 36.65
N GLN A 27 13.35 23.07 37.58
CA GLN A 27 12.45 21.92 37.46
C GLN A 27 11.49 22.06 36.28
N ARG A 28 10.97 23.28 36.05
CA ARG A 28 10.12 23.59 34.89
C ARG A 28 10.90 23.47 33.59
N GLU A 29 12.14 23.97 33.54
CA GLU A 29 13.01 23.86 32.38
C GLU A 29 13.31 22.39 32.01
N VAL A 30 13.64 21.56 33.00
CA VAL A 30 13.87 20.12 32.79
C VAL A 30 12.61 19.43 32.26
N THR A 31 11.45 19.74 32.83
CA THR A 31 10.17 19.14 32.43
C THR A 31 9.78 19.56 31.01
N LEU A 32 9.94 20.85 30.68
CA LEU A 32 9.70 21.37 29.33
C LEU A 32 10.64 20.75 28.31
N THR A 33 11.91 20.60 28.65
CA THR A 33 12.91 19.97 27.78
C THR A 33 12.54 18.51 27.51
N ALA A 34 12.19 17.75 28.55
CA ALA A 34 11.77 16.35 28.40
C ALA A 34 10.51 16.21 27.53
N CYS A 35 9.51 17.07 27.75
CA CYS A 35 8.30 17.10 26.94
C CYS A 35 8.61 17.46 25.48
N PHE A 36 9.46 18.46 25.24
CA PHE A 36 9.87 18.86 23.90
C PHE A 36 10.59 17.73 23.16
N THR A 37 11.50 17.02 23.83
CA THR A 37 12.18 15.86 23.24
C THR A 37 11.23 14.72 22.91
N GLN A 38 10.23 14.49 23.77
CA GLN A 38 9.21 13.47 23.53
C GLN A 38 8.35 13.84 22.31
N LEU A 39 7.83 15.07 22.26
CA LEU A 39 7.04 15.54 21.12
C LEU A 39 7.83 15.49 19.82
N THR A 40 9.12 15.85 19.84
CA THR A 40 9.96 15.79 18.65
C THR A 40 10.11 14.36 18.14
N ARG A 41 10.27 13.39 19.05
CA ARG A 41 10.33 11.97 18.68
C ARG A 41 9.02 11.48 18.09
N GLU A 42 7.89 11.79 18.73
CA GLU A 42 6.56 11.40 18.23
C GLU A 42 6.29 11.99 16.84
N LEU A 43 6.73 13.22 16.58
CA LEU A 43 6.60 13.87 15.27
C LEU A 43 7.45 13.15 14.21
N GLU A 44 8.66 12.73 14.55
CA GLU A 44 9.52 12.00 13.63
C GLU A 44 8.96 10.61 13.32
N GLU A 45 8.46 9.89 14.32
CA GLU A 45 7.75 8.62 14.15
C GLU A 45 6.52 8.80 13.24
N LEU A 46 5.73 9.85 13.44
CA LEU A 46 4.58 10.15 12.58
C LEU A 46 4.99 10.42 11.13
N LYS A 47 6.05 11.19 10.88
CA LYS A 47 6.57 11.42 9.53
C LYS A 47 7.03 10.14 8.85
N GLU A 48 7.67 9.23 9.59
CA GLU A 48 8.08 7.94 9.06
C GLU A 48 6.86 7.10 8.66
N THR A 49 5.81 7.09 9.50
CA THR A 49 4.56 6.39 9.17
C THR A 49 3.84 7.01 7.97
N GLU A 50 3.82 8.33 7.85
CA GLU A 50 3.25 9.05 6.71
C GLU A 50 3.99 8.70 5.41
N ALA A 51 5.32 8.75 5.41
CA ALA A 51 6.13 8.39 4.25
C ALA A 51 5.97 6.90 3.85
N SER A 52 5.83 6.01 4.84
CA SER A 52 5.53 4.59 4.58
C SER A 52 4.15 4.40 3.97
N LEU A 53 3.13 5.12 4.47
CA LEU A 53 1.77 5.07 3.93
C LEU A 53 1.71 5.61 2.51
N GLU A 54 2.35 6.76 2.21
CA GLU A 54 2.42 7.31 0.86
C GLU A 54 3.10 6.35 -0.13
N ARG A 55 4.12 5.62 0.33
CA ARG A 55 4.78 4.59 -0.49
C ARG A 55 3.81 3.44 -0.78
N GLN A 56 3.12 2.95 0.24
CA GLN A 56 2.16 1.87 0.10
C GLN A 56 0.97 2.27 -0.79
N GLU A 57 0.50 3.51 -0.69
CA GLU A 57 -0.55 4.05 -1.56
C GLU A 57 -0.12 4.06 -3.03
N ARG A 58 1.12 4.47 -3.33
CA ARG A 58 1.68 4.40 -4.68
C ARG A 58 1.79 2.97 -5.22
N GLU A 59 2.22 2.03 -4.40
CA GLU A 59 2.30 0.61 -4.77
C GLU A 59 0.90 0.03 -5.07
N VAL A 60 -0.11 0.38 -4.27
CA VAL A 60 -1.50 -0.04 -4.50
C VAL A 60 -2.10 0.62 -5.75
N ASP A 61 -1.75 1.87 -6.06
CA ASP A 61 -2.20 2.57 -7.25
C ASP A 61 -1.66 1.89 -8.53
N GLU A 62 -0.36 1.57 -8.59
CA GLU A 62 0.24 0.85 -9.73
C GLU A 62 -0.44 -0.51 -9.99
N ASP A 63 -0.75 -1.27 -8.93
CA ASP A 63 -1.41 -2.58 -9.03
C ASP A 63 -2.92 -2.48 -9.28
N THR A 64 -3.60 -1.43 -8.81
CA THR A 64 -5.08 -1.37 -8.86
C THR A 64 -5.60 -0.52 -10.03
N THR A 65 -4.91 0.55 -10.43
CA THR A 65 -5.45 1.51 -11.41
C THR A 65 -4.91 1.36 -12.83
N VAL A 66 -3.81 0.62 -13.03
CA VAL A 66 -3.21 0.42 -14.35
C VAL A 66 -3.25 -1.03 -14.81
N THR A 67 -2.87 -1.99 -13.97
CA THR A 67 -2.66 -3.38 -14.41
C THR A 67 -3.94 -4.21 -14.37
N ILE A 68 -4.78 -4.10 -13.33
CA ILE A 68 -6.05 -4.84 -13.25
C ILE A 68 -7.02 -4.43 -14.37
N PRO A 69 -7.27 -3.13 -14.66
CA PRO A 69 -8.12 -2.75 -15.78
C PRO A 69 -7.57 -3.20 -17.13
N SER A 70 -6.24 -3.15 -17.31
CA SER A 70 -5.57 -3.59 -18.53
C SER A 70 -5.68 -5.11 -18.75
N ALA A 71 -5.44 -5.91 -17.72
CA ALA A 71 -5.57 -7.37 -17.82
C ALA A 71 -7.02 -7.80 -18.08
N VAL A 72 -7.98 -7.15 -17.43
CA VAL A 72 -9.41 -7.36 -17.71
C VAL A 72 -9.75 -6.98 -19.15
N TYR A 73 -9.28 -5.83 -19.63
CA TYR A 73 -9.49 -5.38 -21.01
C TYR A 73 -8.88 -6.36 -22.02
N VAL A 74 -7.64 -6.81 -21.81
CA VAL A 74 -6.97 -7.78 -22.70
C VAL A 74 -7.71 -9.11 -22.72
N ALA A 75 -8.14 -9.63 -21.56
CA ALA A 75 -8.94 -10.85 -21.48
C ALA A 75 -10.30 -10.70 -22.21
N GLN A 76 -10.96 -9.55 -22.03
CA GLN A 76 -12.19 -9.22 -22.75
C GLN A 76 -11.96 -9.13 -24.26
N LEU A 77 -10.86 -8.52 -24.70
CA LEU A 77 -10.50 -8.39 -26.11
C LEU A 77 -10.28 -9.77 -26.75
N TYR A 78 -9.54 -10.66 -26.08
CA TYR A 78 -9.35 -12.03 -26.56
C TYR A 78 -10.67 -12.78 -26.69
N ARG A 79 -11.59 -12.65 -25.71
CA ARG A 79 -12.94 -13.24 -25.81
C ARG A 79 -13.75 -12.58 -26.93
N GLN A 80 -13.65 -11.27 -27.13
CA GLN A 80 -14.39 -10.58 -28.18
C GLN A 80 -13.93 -10.93 -29.59
N ILE A 81 -12.63 -11.13 -29.78
CA ILE A 81 -12.03 -11.49 -31.07
C ILE A 81 -12.27 -12.98 -31.35
N SER A 82 -11.88 -13.85 -30.42
CA SER A 82 -11.94 -15.30 -30.66
C SER A 82 -13.34 -15.87 -30.51
N LYS A 83 -14.22 -15.22 -29.74
CA LYS A 83 -15.50 -15.78 -29.26
C LYS A 83 -15.37 -17.10 -28.51
N ILE A 84 -14.17 -17.44 -28.03
CA ILE A 84 -13.92 -18.67 -27.27
C ILE A 84 -13.99 -18.38 -25.78
N GLU A 85 -14.72 -19.22 -25.06
CA GLU A 85 -14.71 -19.30 -23.61
C GLU A 85 -13.95 -20.55 -23.18
N TRP A 86 -12.93 -20.38 -22.34
CA TRP A 86 -12.05 -21.46 -21.91
C TRP A 86 -12.56 -22.09 -20.61
N ASP A 87 -12.48 -23.42 -20.55
CA ASP A 87 -12.72 -24.20 -19.34
C ASP A 87 -11.40 -24.34 -18.58
N TYR A 88 -11.29 -23.65 -17.44
CA TYR A 88 -10.10 -23.66 -16.60
C TYR A 88 -10.07 -24.84 -15.60
N GLU A 89 -11.16 -25.60 -15.49
CA GLU A 89 -11.28 -26.78 -14.61
C GLU A 89 -10.94 -28.08 -15.37
N CYS A 90 -10.04 -28.02 -16.35
CA CYS A 90 -9.58 -29.16 -17.14
C CYS A 90 -8.15 -29.63 -16.77
N GLU A 91 -7.75 -30.79 -17.29
CA GLU A 91 -6.44 -31.37 -17.01
C GLU A 91 -5.27 -30.47 -17.47
N PRO A 92 -4.16 -30.39 -16.71
CA PRO A 92 -2.98 -29.64 -17.13
C PRO A 92 -2.45 -30.12 -18.50
N GLY A 93 -2.36 -29.20 -19.46
CA GLY A 93 -1.97 -29.52 -20.83
C GLY A 93 -3.15 -29.88 -21.74
N MET A 94 -4.37 -29.59 -21.33
CA MET A 94 -5.57 -29.65 -22.15
C MET A 94 -6.05 -28.24 -22.47
N VAL A 95 -6.41 -28.02 -23.73
CA VAL A 95 -6.99 -26.76 -24.22
C VAL A 95 -8.46 -27.06 -24.51
N LYS A 96 -9.32 -26.73 -23.54
CA LYS A 96 -10.75 -27.05 -23.58
C LYS A 96 -11.57 -25.78 -23.45
N GLY A 97 -12.60 -25.64 -24.27
CA GLY A 97 -13.46 -24.46 -24.28
C GLY A 97 -14.66 -24.60 -25.20
N ILE A 98 -15.38 -23.51 -25.39
CA ILE A 98 -16.54 -23.41 -26.26
C ILE A 98 -16.36 -22.19 -27.16
N HIS A 99 -16.40 -22.40 -28.47
CA HIS A 99 -16.43 -21.33 -29.47
C HIS A 99 -17.87 -20.91 -29.75
N HIS A 100 -18.19 -19.63 -29.53
CA HIS A 100 -19.51 -19.05 -29.79
C HIS A 100 -19.56 -18.38 -31.16
N GLY A 101 -19.75 -19.19 -32.21
CA GLY A 101 -20.00 -18.70 -33.56
C GLY A 101 -21.42 -18.11 -33.73
N PRO A 102 -21.73 -17.54 -34.90
CA PRO A 102 -22.98 -16.80 -35.15
C PRO A 102 -24.27 -17.65 -35.11
N SER A 103 -24.17 -18.98 -35.12
CA SER A 103 -25.33 -19.87 -35.15
C SER A 103 -25.27 -20.97 -34.08
N VAL A 104 -24.17 -21.71 -34.01
CA VAL A 104 -24.05 -22.87 -33.11
C VAL A 104 -22.74 -22.80 -32.35
N ALA A 105 -22.82 -23.00 -31.04
CA ALA A 105 -21.65 -23.12 -30.18
C ALA A 105 -20.92 -24.45 -30.45
N GLN A 106 -19.61 -24.39 -30.65
CA GLN A 106 -18.78 -25.55 -30.98
C GLN A 106 -17.83 -25.87 -29.82
N PRO A 107 -17.80 -27.11 -29.32
CA PRO A 107 -16.84 -27.50 -28.30
C PRO A 107 -15.42 -27.57 -28.88
N VAL A 108 -14.47 -26.98 -28.17
CA VAL A 108 -13.04 -27.03 -28.46
C VAL A 108 -12.39 -27.94 -27.44
N GLN A 109 -11.70 -28.99 -27.89
CA GLN A 109 -11.01 -29.92 -27.01
C GLN A 109 -9.74 -30.43 -27.69
N LEU A 110 -8.58 -29.95 -27.24
CA LEU A 110 -7.28 -30.24 -27.83
C LEU A 110 -6.27 -30.64 -26.74
N GLY A 111 -5.52 -31.71 -26.97
CA GLY A 111 -4.41 -32.10 -26.08
C GLY A 111 -3.14 -31.34 -26.44
N SER A 112 -2.70 -30.39 -25.60
CA SER A 112 -1.50 -29.59 -25.85
C SER A 112 -0.20 -30.39 -25.77
N THR A 113 -0.24 -31.60 -25.20
CA THR A 113 0.89 -32.53 -25.10
C THR A 113 1.10 -33.34 -26.38
N GLN A 114 0.06 -33.52 -27.19
CA GLN A 114 0.08 -34.33 -28.41
C GLN A 114 0.17 -33.46 -29.68
N LEU A 115 -0.26 -32.20 -29.60
CA LEU A 115 -0.33 -31.28 -30.72
C LEU A 115 0.75 -30.20 -30.61
N SER A 116 1.30 -29.79 -31.75
CA SER A 116 2.26 -28.67 -31.78
C SER A 116 1.56 -27.34 -31.48
N LYS A 117 2.29 -26.40 -30.86
CA LYS A 117 1.76 -25.05 -30.59
C LYS A 117 1.25 -24.35 -31.85
N LYS A 118 1.96 -24.50 -32.98
CA LYS A 118 1.55 -23.93 -34.27
C LYS A 118 0.21 -24.51 -34.74
N PHE A 119 0.05 -25.83 -34.66
CA PHE A 119 -1.19 -26.49 -35.07
C PHE A 119 -2.39 -26.02 -34.23
N ILE A 120 -2.20 -25.91 -32.91
CA ILE A 120 -3.24 -25.41 -32.01
C ILE A 120 -3.62 -23.98 -32.39
N SER A 121 -2.65 -23.09 -32.59
CA SER A 121 -2.93 -21.71 -33.00
C SER A 121 -3.65 -21.64 -34.36
N ASP A 122 -3.16 -22.36 -35.37
CA ASP A 122 -3.75 -22.36 -36.72
C ASP A 122 -5.20 -22.89 -36.67
N TYR A 123 -5.47 -23.94 -35.87
CA TYR A 123 -6.82 -24.46 -35.67
C TYR A 123 -7.75 -23.45 -35.01
N LEU A 124 -7.30 -22.78 -33.94
CA LEU A 124 -8.13 -21.82 -33.21
C LEU A 124 -8.45 -20.58 -34.07
N TRP A 125 -7.51 -20.09 -34.87
CA TRP A 125 -7.75 -18.95 -35.75
C TRP A 125 -8.68 -19.28 -36.92
N ASN A 126 -8.70 -20.53 -37.38
CA ASN A 126 -9.65 -20.97 -38.41
C ASN A 126 -11.11 -21.03 -37.91
N LEU A 127 -11.34 -21.01 -36.60
CA LEU A 127 -12.70 -20.95 -36.03
C LEU A 127 -13.28 -19.53 -36.09
N VAL A 128 -12.42 -18.52 -36.12
CA VAL A 128 -12.85 -17.11 -36.11
C VAL A 128 -13.32 -16.74 -37.51
N ASP A 129 -14.55 -16.24 -37.61
CA ASP A 129 -15.12 -15.78 -38.87
C ASP A 129 -14.25 -14.65 -39.46
N THR A 130 -13.86 -14.80 -40.72
CA THR A 130 -13.05 -13.81 -41.45
C THR A 130 -13.89 -12.90 -42.34
N ASP A 131 -15.22 -13.04 -42.29
CA ASP A 131 -16.15 -12.26 -43.09
C ASP A 131 -16.43 -10.90 -42.41
N TRP A 132 -16.41 -9.81 -43.19
CA TRP A 132 -16.53 -8.41 -42.74
C TRP A 132 -17.85 -7.78 -43.19
#